data_AF-A0A957V0D7-F1
#
_entry.id   AF-A0A957V0D7-F1
#
_cell.length_a   1.000
_cell.length_b   1.000
_cell.length_c   1.000
_cell.angle_alpha   90.00
_cell.angle_beta   90.00
_cell.angle_gamma   90.00
#
_symmetry.space_group_name_H-M   'P 1'
#
loop_
_entity.id
_entity.type
_entity.pdbx_description
1 polymer ?
#
loop_
_entity_poly.entity_id
_entity_poly.type
_entity_poly.pdbx_seq_one_letter_code
_entity_poly.pdbx_strand_id
1 'polypeptide(L)'
;MQASTLPEETARSSGASPRTRPSFLRSVWFELLGLLLFVAIFNLLPGIGSALNDASLILLGIVLALVPAVLWLLFFYRMDRAEPEPKRLVIGVYLAGGLLAAALYIPIFGYLFAVDSWLPQYWWSQLLGGILVVGVVSMAIVYAAVRVVVFDNPEFDERLDGIIYAVAAGLGVATVNNFAYVLQHGGVNLDVG
;
A
#
# COMPACT_ATOMS: atom_id res chain seq x y z
N MET A 1 28.12 -29.50 -63.24
CA MET A 1 26.69 -29.13 -63.10
C MET A 1 26.29 -29.36 -61.65
N GLN A 2 25.88 -28.28 -60.96
CA GLN A 2 25.07 -28.20 -59.72
C GLN A 2 25.64 -28.95 -58.49
N ALA A 3 26.40 -28.32 -57.58
CA ALA A 3 26.00 -27.31 -56.60
C ALA A 3 24.77 -27.73 -55.76
N SER A 4 25.03 -28.49 -54.69
CA SER A 4 24.10 -28.77 -53.59
C SER A 4 24.42 -27.80 -52.46
N THR A 5 23.78 -26.63 -52.46
CA THR A 5 23.82 -25.67 -51.35
C THR A 5 22.73 -26.03 -50.36
N LEU A 6 23.13 -26.41 -49.14
CA LEU A 6 22.25 -26.55 -47.98
C LEU A 6 21.58 -25.20 -47.66
N PRO A 7 20.29 -25.17 -47.30
CA PRO A 7 19.61 -23.92 -46.94
C PRO A 7 20.15 -23.34 -45.64
N GLU A 8 20.44 -22.05 -45.67
CA GLU A 8 20.90 -21.22 -44.55
C GLU A 8 20.01 -21.39 -43.31
N GLU A 9 20.62 -21.93 -42.26
CA GLU A 9 20.11 -21.86 -40.89
C GLU A 9 20.07 -20.38 -40.47
N THR A 10 18.91 -19.78 -40.64
CA THR A 10 18.60 -18.42 -40.23
C THR A 10 18.62 -18.33 -38.71
N ALA A 11 19.82 -18.11 -38.16
CA ALA A 11 20.04 -17.65 -36.80
C ALA A 11 19.40 -16.25 -36.62
N ARG A 12 18.08 -16.21 -36.40
CA ARG A 12 17.40 -15.05 -35.86
C ARG A 12 17.60 -15.04 -34.35
N SER A 13 18.75 -14.55 -33.91
CA SER A 13 18.89 -14.00 -32.56
C SER A 13 18.07 -12.72 -32.48
N SER A 14 16.77 -12.83 -32.20
CA SER A 14 15.98 -11.67 -31.84
C SER A 14 16.45 -11.17 -30.48
N GLY A 15 17.39 -10.22 -30.49
CA GLY A 15 17.71 -9.39 -29.34
C GLY A 15 16.43 -8.68 -28.88
N ALA A 16 15.80 -9.22 -27.85
CA ALA A 16 14.78 -8.50 -27.11
C ALA A 16 15.48 -7.40 -26.33
N SER A 17 15.58 -6.21 -26.92
CA SER A 17 15.90 -5.00 -26.15
C SER A 17 14.81 -4.81 -25.09
N PRO A 18 15.15 -4.57 -23.82
CA PRO A 18 14.15 -4.26 -22.81
C PRO A 18 13.52 -2.92 -23.18
N ARG A 19 12.31 -2.98 -23.75
CA ARG A 19 11.49 -1.79 -24.00
C ARG A 19 11.07 -1.22 -22.65
N THR A 20 11.90 -0.37 -22.05
CA THR A 20 11.48 0.49 -20.95
C THR A 20 10.39 1.42 -21.48
N ARG A 21 9.14 1.11 -21.14
CA ARG A 21 7.97 1.85 -21.63
C ARG A 21 8.03 3.27 -21.03
N PRO A 22 8.15 4.34 -21.84
CA PRO A 22 8.26 5.72 -21.36
C PRO A 22 7.01 6.21 -20.60
N SER A 23 5.93 5.42 -20.58
CA SER A 23 4.71 5.69 -19.80
C SER A 23 4.93 5.54 -18.30
N PHE A 24 5.75 4.59 -17.84
CA PHE A 24 5.95 4.36 -16.40
C PHE A 24 6.71 5.52 -15.74
N LEU A 25 7.82 5.95 -16.36
CA LEU A 25 8.60 7.11 -15.90
C LEU A 25 7.75 8.38 -15.86
N ARG A 26 6.87 8.58 -16.85
CA ARG A 26 5.92 9.72 -16.84
C ARG A 26 4.96 9.63 -15.66
N SER A 27 4.37 8.46 -15.39
CA SER A 27 3.49 8.27 -14.22
C SER A 27 4.20 8.58 -12.91
N VAL A 28 5.42 8.07 -12.73
CA VAL A 28 6.23 8.34 -11.53
C VAL A 28 6.50 9.84 -11.39
N TRP A 29 6.88 10.53 -12.47
CA TRP A 29 7.10 11.99 -12.43
C TRP A 29 5.83 12.78 -12.12
N PHE A 30 4.68 12.38 -12.66
CA PHE A 30 3.40 13.00 -12.33
C PHE A 30 3.00 12.81 -10.87
N GLU A 31 3.24 11.63 -10.31
CA GLU A 31 3.01 11.35 -8.88
C GLU A 31 3.93 12.17 -7.98
N LEU A 32 5.23 12.24 -8.31
CA LEU A 32 6.20 13.04 -7.57
C LEU A 32 5.85 14.53 -7.60
N LEU A 33 5.48 15.07 -8.78
CA LEU A 33 5.02 16.46 -8.91
C LEU A 33 3.73 16.71 -8.12
N GLY A 34 2.78 15.77 -8.16
CA GLY A 34 1.54 15.84 -7.39
C GLY A 34 1.81 15.86 -5.88
N LEU A 35 2.72 15.01 -5.41
CA LEU A 35 3.14 14.97 -4.01
C LEU A 35 3.82 16.28 -3.59
N LEU A 36 4.75 16.78 -4.40
CA LEU A 36 5.43 18.06 -4.12
C LEU A 36 4.46 19.23 -4.08
N LEU A 37 3.50 19.27 -5.01
CA LEU A 37 2.49 20.32 -5.06
C LEU A 37 1.53 20.22 -3.87
N PHE A 38 1.14 19.00 -3.48
CA PHE A 38 0.35 18.75 -2.28
C PHE A 38 1.07 19.27 -1.02
N VAL A 39 2.34 18.91 -0.82
CA VAL A 39 3.15 19.40 0.31
C VAL A 39 3.32 20.92 0.27
N ALA A 40 3.59 21.49 -0.91
CA ALA A 40 3.77 22.92 -1.08
C ALA A 40 2.49 23.72 -0.74
N ILE A 41 1.29 23.23 -1.08
CA ILE A 41 0.04 23.92 -0.75
C ILE A 41 -0.11 24.12 0.76
N PHE A 42 0.15 23.08 1.56
CA PHE A 42 0.01 23.18 3.02
C PHE A 42 1.16 24.00 3.64
N ASN A 43 2.35 23.97 3.06
CA ASN A 43 3.48 24.76 3.55
C ASN A 43 3.39 26.26 3.18
N LEU A 44 2.77 26.59 2.05
CA LEU A 44 2.61 27.98 1.56
C LEU A 44 1.38 28.69 2.11
N LEU A 45 0.52 28.00 2.87
CA LEU A 45 -0.67 28.57 3.49
C LEU A 45 -0.59 28.46 5.02
N PRO A 46 0.35 29.18 5.66
CA PRO A 46 0.51 29.14 7.12
C PRO A 46 -0.76 29.63 7.81
N GLY A 47 -1.18 28.92 8.87
CA GLY A 47 -2.33 29.29 9.70
C GLY A 47 -3.67 28.66 9.29
N ILE A 48 -3.71 27.84 8.23
CA ILE A 48 -4.93 27.07 7.91
C ILE A 48 -5.31 26.14 9.06
N GLY A 49 -4.33 25.52 9.74
CA GLY A 49 -4.60 24.62 10.86
C GLY A 49 -5.30 25.37 11.99
N SER A 50 -4.70 26.49 12.43
CA SER A 50 -5.27 27.37 13.46
C SER A 50 -6.63 28.01 13.13
N ALA A 51 -7.01 28.09 11.84
CA ALA A 51 -8.31 28.62 11.42
C ALA A 51 -9.44 27.59 11.50
N LEU A 52 -9.12 26.30 11.61
CA LEU A 52 -10.08 25.20 11.67
C LEU A 52 -10.36 24.81 13.13
N ASN A 53 -11.57 24.31 13.40
CA ASN A 53 -11.89 23.70 14.68
C ASN A 53 -11.43 22.23 14.73
N ASP A 54 -11.34 21.67 15.94
CA ASP A 54 -10.88 20.30 16.18
C ASP A 54 -11.64 19.26 15.34
N ALA A 55 -12.98 19.41 15.23
CA ALA A 55 -13.80 18.52 14.44
C ALA A 55 -13.43 18.55 12.95
N SER A 56 -13.14 19.72 12.39
CA SER A 56 -12.71 19.87 10.99
C SER A 56 -11.32 19.28 10.77
N LEU A 57 -10.40 19.45 11.72
CA LEU A 57 -9.06 18.86 11.66
C LEU A 57 -9.12 17.33 11.70
N ILE A 58 -10.00 16.76 12.52
CA ILE A 58 -10.23 15.31 12.57
C ILE A 58 -10.83 14.80 11.25
N LEU A 59 -11.91 15.43 10.77
CA LEU A 59 -12.57 15.04 9.53
C LEU A 59 -11.61 15.12 8.33
N LEU A 60 -10.85 16.20 8.23
CA LEU A 60 -9.86 16.38 7.18
C LEU A 60 -8.74 15.34 7.31
N GLY A 61 -8.24 15.08 8.52
CA GLY A 61 -7.24 14.04 8.76
C GLY A 61 -7.71 12.65 8.34
N ILE A 62 -8.96 12.28 8.63
CA ILE A 62 -9.56 11.01 8.20
C ILE A 62 -9.63 10.94 6.67
N VAL A 63 -10.04 12.02 6.01
CA VAL A 63 -10.06 12.07 4.53
C VAL A 63 -8.64 11.90 3.96
N LEU A 64 -7.67 12.63 4.50
CA LEU A 64 -6.26 12.54 4.07
C LEU A 64 -5.64 11.17 4.34
N ALA A 65 -6.06 10.48 5.41
CA ALA A 65 -5.67 9.11 5.70
C ALA A 65 -6.28 8.08 4.73
N LEU A 66 -7.52 8.31 4.29
CA LEU A 66 -8.26 7.38 3.43
C LEU A 66 -7.90 7.51 1.94
N VAL A 67 -7.69 8.74 1.47
CA VAL A 67 -7.47 9.02 0.04
C VAL A 67 -6.31 8.21 -0.55
N PRO A 68 -5.11 8.17 0.05
CA PRO A 68 -4.01 7.35 -0.48
C PRO A 68 -4.35 5.87 -0.52
N ALA A 69 -5.03 5.35 0.51
CA ALA A 69 -5.40 3.95 0.58
C ALA A 69 -6.35 3.56 -0.57
N VAL A 70 -7.36 4.40 -0.84
CA VAL A 70 -8.29 4.19 -1.95
C VAL A 70 -7.61 4.36 -3.31
N LEU A 71 -6.74 5.37 -3.47
CA LEU A 71 -6.00 5.58 -4.72
C LEU A 71 -5.13 4.38 -5.07
N TRP A 72 -4.37 3.85 -4.09
CA TRP A 72 -3.55 2.66 -4.29
C TRP A 72 -4.40 1.42 -4.59
N LEU A 73 -5.52 1.24 -3.89
CA LEU A 73 -6.42 0.12 -4.16
C LEU A 73 -6.94 0.16 -5.61
N LEU A 74 -7.39 1.33 -6.06
CA LEU A 74 -7.86 1.54 -7.42
C LEU A 74 -6.74 1.41 -8.46
N PHE A 75 -5.52 1.84 -8.13
CA PHE A 75 -4.37 1.72 -9.01
C PHE A 75 -4.01 0.24 -9.27
N PHE A 76 -3.84 -0.54 -8.20
CA PHE A 76 -3.51 -1.96 -8.33
C PHE A 76 -4.64 -2.76 -8.96
N TYR A 77 -5.89 -2.49 -8.57
CA TYR A 77 -7.05 -3.11 -9.20
C TYR A 77 -7.15 -2.81 -10.71
N ARG A 78 -6.72 -1.62 -11.17
CA ARG A 78 -6.70 -1.28 -12.60
C ARG A 78 -5.47 -1.79 -13.35
N MET A 79 -4.42 -2.19 -12.63
CA MET A 79 -3.25 -2.83 -13.22
C MET A 79 -3.58 -4.25 -13.65
N ASP A 80 -4.45 -4.91 -12.88
CA ASP A 80 -4.99 -6.22 -13.17
C ASP A 80 -6.10 -6.15 -14.23
N ARG A 81 -5.67 -6.06 -15.50
CA ARG A 81 -6.57 -5.89 -16.66
C ARG A 81 -6.90 -7.19 -17.38
N ALA A 82 -6.09 -8.22 -17.17
CA ALA A 82 -6.24 -9.49 -17.88
C ALA A 82 -7.42 -10.26 -17.29
N GLU A 83 -7.50 -10.33 -15.96
CA GLU A 83 -8.50 -11.09 -15.22
C GLU A 83 -8.87 -10.36 -13.92
N PRO A 84 -9.68 -9.29 -14.00
CA PRO A 84 -9.94 -8.43 -12.85
C PRO A 84 -10.77 -9.14 -11.78
N GLU A 85 -10.24 -9.14 -10.56
CA GLU A 85 -10.87 -9.75 -9.39
C GLU A 85 -12.30 -9.24 -9.08
N PRO A 86 -13.17 -10.07 -8.49
CA PRO A 86 -14.48 -9.64 -8.03
C PRO A 86 -14.35 -8.53 -6.97
N LYS A 87 -14.89 -7.33 -7.28
CA LYS A 87 -14.83 -6.16 -6.38
C LYS A 87 -15.29 -6.45 -4.95
N ARG A 88 -16.27 -7.34 -4.79
CA ARG A 88 -16.78 -7.74 -3.48
C ARG A 88 -15.73 -8.49 -2.65
N LEU A 89 -14.91 -9.33 -3.28
CA LEU A 89 -13.82 -10.02 -2.60
C LEU A 89 -12.71 -9.03 -2.24
N VAL A 90 -12.31 -8.16 -3.17
CA VAL A 90 -11.29 -7.12 -2.91
C VAL A 90 -11.70 -6.22 -1.74
N ILE A 91 -12.95 -5.74 -1.73
CA ILE A 91 -13.49 -4.94 -0.62
C ILE A 91 -13.59 -5.79 0.66
N GLY A 92 -14.01 -7.05 0.55
CA GLY A 92 -14.08 -7.97 1.68
C GLY A 92 -12.73 -8.18 2.36
N VAL A 93 -11.66 -8.36 1.57
CA VAL A 93 -10.29 -8.52 2.06
C VAL A 93 -9.75 -7.22 2.66
N TYR A 94 -10.03 -6.07 2.02
CA TYR A 94 -9.69 -4.76 2.57
C TYR A 94 -10.34 -4.55 3.95
N LEU A 95 -11.64 -4.84 4.07
CA LEU A 95 -12.36 -4.72 5.34
C LEU A 95 -11.85 -5.73 6.38
N ALA A 96 -11.56 -6.97 5.98
CA ALA A 96 -11.00 -7.98 6.88
C ALA A 96 -9.61 -7.55 7.42
N GLY A 97 -8.75 -7.02 6.56
CA GLY A 97 -7.44 -6.48 6.97
C GLY A 97 -7.59 -5.34 7.96
N GLY A 98 -8.50 -4.39 7.70
CA GLY A 98 -8.82 -3.30 8.64
C GLY A 98 -9.38 -3.82 9.98
N LEU A 99 -10.34 -4.74 9.96
CA LEU A 99 -10.93 -5.31 11.17
C LEU A 99 -9.90 -6.07 12.02
N LEU A 100 -9.04 -6.87 11.39
CA LEU A 100 -7.96 -7.55 12.09
C LEU A 100 -6.95 -6.56 12.66
N ALA A 101 -6.59 -5.49 11.94
CA ALA A 101 -5.76 -4.43 12.49
C ALA A 101 -6.42 -3.79 13.72
N ALA A 102 -7.70 -3.41 13.62
CA ALA A 102 -8.43 -2.81 14.74
C ALA A 102 -8.48 -3.73 15.98
N ALA A 103 -8.66 -5.03 15.76
CA ALA A 103 -8.73 -6.00 16.85
C ALA A 103 -7.37 -6.37 17.45
N LEU A 104 -6.32 -6.45 16.63
CA LEU A 104 -5.05 -7.07 17.01
C LEU A 104 -3.93 -6.06 17.28
N TYR A 105 -4.03 -4.83 16.78
CA TYR A 105 -2.94 -3.86 16.89
C TYR A 105 -2.57 -3.56 18.35
N ILE A 106 -3.54 -3.11 19.16
CA ILE A 106 -3.32 -2.78 20.57
C ILE A 106 -2.84 -4.00 21.38
N PRO A 107 -3.51 -5.18 21.35
CA PRO A 107 -3.06 -6.30 22.16
C PRO A 107 -1.69 -6.83 21.76
N ILE A 108 -1.34 -6.82 20.47
CA ILE A 108 -0.05 -7.33 20.02
C ILE A 108 1.06 -6.29 20.23
N PHE A 109 0.91 -5.09 19.67
CA PHE A 109 1.97 -4.09 19.71
C PHE A 109 2.02 -3.32 21.04
N GLY A 110 0.87 -3.00 21.62
CA GLY A 110 0.79 -2.25 22.88
C GLY A 110 1.07 -3.09 24.13
N TYR A 111 0.55 -4.33 24.19
CA TYR A 111 0.67 -5.17 25.40
C TYR A 111 1.68 -6.31 25.26
N LEU A 112 1.55 -7.17 24.24
CA LEU A 112 2.38 -8.37 24.12
C LEU A 112 3.85 -8.02 23.85
N PHE A 113 4.10 -7.18 22.84
CA PHE A 113 5.45 -6.74 22.50
C PHE A 113 5.82 -5.40 23.13
N ALA A 114 4.84 -4.61 23.60
CA ALA A 114 5.03 -3.28 24.18
C ALA A 114 5.99 -2.40 23.37
N VAL A 115 5.81 -2.37 22.03
CA VAL A 115 6.78 -1.82 21.09
C VAL A 115 7.13 -0.36 21.38
N ASP A 116 6.17 0.43 21.85
CA ASP A 116 6.39 1.85 22.18
C ASP A 116 7.45 2.06 23.28
N SER A 117 7.68 1.06 24.13
CA SER A 117 8.63 1.16 25.25
C SER A 117 10.09 1.01 24.85
N TRP A 118 10.39 0.29 23.76
CA TRP A 118 11.77 -0.09 23.39
C TRP A 118 12.11 0.19 21.93
N LEU A 119 11.14 0.15 21.02
CA LEU A 119 11.37 0.33 19.58
C LEU A 119 12.06 1.66 19.26
N PRO A 120 11.65 2.83 19.82
CA PRO A 120 12.28 4.11 19.51
C PRO A 120 13.57 4.41 20.30
N GLN A 121 13.98 3.55 21.25
CA GLN A 121 15.12 3.87 22.13
C GLN A 121 16.47 3.91 21.38
N TYR A 122 16.65 3.05 20.39
CA TYR A 122 17.88 2.95 19.63
C TYR A 122 17.60 2.79 18.13
N TRP A 123 18.52 3.28 17.29
CA TRP A 123 18.39 3.17 15.83
C TRP A 123 18.32 1.70 15.38
N TRP A 124 19.06 0.81 16.04
CA TRP A 124 19.11 -0.61 15.69
C TRP A 124 17.84 -1.34 16.16
N SER A 125 17.23 -0.94 17.28
CA SER A 125 15.97 -1.51 17.73
C SER A 125 14.84 -1.10 16.80
N GLN A 126 14.84 0.15 16.34
CA GLN A 126 13.88 0.64 15.36
C GLN A 126 13.99 -0.12 14.03
N LEU A 127 15.22 -0.39 13.57
CA LEU A 127 15.44 -1.15 12.34
C LEU A 127 15.05 -2.63 12.49
N LEU A 128 15.67 -3.34 13.45
CA LEU A 128 15.48 -4.77 13.63
C LEU A 128 14.09 -5.10 14.16
N GLY A 129 13.61 -4.36 15.16
CA GLY A 129 12.26 -4.51 15.70
C GLY A 129 11.19 -4.12 14.69
N GLY A 130 11.43 -3.06 13.90
CA GLY A 130 10.53 -2.65 12.83
C GLY A 130 10.36 -3.73 11.77
N ILE A 131 11.44 -4.40 11.37
CA ILE A 131 11.38 -5.46 10.36
C ILE A 131 10.87 -6.78 10.97
N LEU A 132 11.51 -7.24 12.04
CA LEU A 132 11.32 -8.60 12.56
C LEU A 132 10.08 -8.75 13.46
N VAL A 133 9.66 -7.68 14.15
CA VAL A 133 8.47 -7.71 15.00
C VAL A 133 7.31 -7.05 14.28
N VAL A 134 7.41 -5.75 13.98
CA VAL A 134 6.30 -5.00 13.38
C VAL A 134 5.98 -5.51 11.98
N GLY A 135 7.00 -5.69 11.14
CA GLY A 135 6.84 -6.18 9.77
C GLY A 135 6.26 -7.59 9.71
N VAL A 136 6.84 -8.54 10.46
CA VAL A 136 6.37 -9.94 10.48
C VAL A 136 4.94 -10.05 10.99
N VAL A 137 4.60 -9.39 12.11
CA VAL A 137 3.24 -9.41 12.65
C VAL A 137 2.25 -8.76 11.67
N SER A 138 2.62 -7.64 11.05
CA SER A 138 1.76 -6.97 10.07
C SER A 138 1.51 -7.85 8.85
N MET A 139 2.54 -8.55 8.36
CA MET A 139 2.40 -9.50 7.24
C MET A 139 1.56 -10.72 7.64
N ALA A 140 1.65 -11.18 8.90
CA ALA A 140 0.79 -12.26 9.40
C ALA A 140 -0.69 -11.84 9.45
N ILE A 141 -0.99 -10.58 9.83
CA ILE A 141 -2.34 -10.02 9.79
C ILE A 141 -2.86 -9.96 8.35
N VAL A 142 -2.04 -9.48 7.41
CA VAL A 142 -2.38 -9.45 5.98
C VAL A 142 -2.66 -10.86 5.46
N TYR A 143 -1.79 -11.81 5.76
CA TYR A 143 -1.98 -13.22 5.39
C TYR A 143 -3.27 -13.78 5.98
N ALA A 144 -3.56 -13.52 7.26
CA ALA A 144 -4.78 -13.99 7.91
C ALA A 144 -6.04 -13.40 7.25
N ALA A 145 -6.03 -12.11 6.89
CA ALA A 145 -7.14 -11.46 6.18
C ALA A 145 -7.43 -12.15 4.83
N VAL A 146 -6.39 -12.39 4.04
CA VAL A 146 -6.51 -13.08 2.75
C VAL A 146 -6.97 -14.53 2.95
N ARG A 147 -6.37 -15.25 3.90
CA ARG A 147 -6.66 -16.67 4.17
C ARG A 147 -8.11 -16.90 4.59
N VAL A 148 -8.67 -16.00 5.39
CA VAL A 148 -10.06 -16.10 5.89
C VAL A 148 -11.09 -15.79 4.81
N VAL A 149 -10.79 -14.87 3.89
CA VAL A 149 -11.77 -14.38 2.90
C VAL A 149 -11.73 -15.12 1.57
N VAL A 150 -10.54 -15.47 1.07
CA VAL A 150 -10.36 -15.85 -0.35
C VAL A 150 -9.79 -17.26 -0.55
N PHE A 151 -9.09 -17.84 0.41
CA PHE A 151 -8.30 -19.06 0.13
C PHE A 151 -9.13 -20.29 -0.28
N ASP A 152 -10.36 -20.41 0.19
CA ASP A 152 -11.27 -21.49 -0.22
C ASP A 152 -12.24 -21.02 -1.34
N ASN A 153 -11.96 -19.88 -1.96
CA ASN A 153 -12.74 -19.30 -3.05
C ASN A 153 -12.21 -19.80 -4.40
N PRO A 154 -13.09 -20.21 -5.34
CA PRO A 154 -12.68 -20.59 -6.70
C PRO A 154 -11.94 -19.49 -7.48
N GLU A 155 -12.17 -18.22 -7.14
CA GLU A 155 -11.53 -17.05 -7.75
C GLU A 155 -10.08 -16.83 -7.25
N PHE A 156 -9.56 -17.72 -6.39
CA PHE A 156 -8.15 -17.74 -6.01
C PHE A 156 -7.45 -18.87 -6.73
N ASP A 157 -7.19 -18.68 -8.02
CA ASP A 157 -6.64 -19.71 -8.89
C ASP A 157 -5.26 -19.35 -9.47
N GLU A 158 -4.88 -18.08 -9.42
CA GLU A 158 -3.56 -17.60 -9.82
C GLU A 158 -2.71 -17.05 -8.66
N ARG A 159 -1.40 -16.98 -8.90
CA ARG A 159 -0.46 -16.36 -7.94
C ARG A 159 -0.61 -14.85 -7.88
N LEU A 160 -1.11 -14.23 -8.96
CA LEU A 160 -1.25 -12.78 -9.08
C LEU A 160 -2.37 -12.26 -8.17
N ASP A 161 -3.45 -13.02 -8.04
CA ASP A 161 -4.60 -12.81 -7.15
C ASP A 161 -4.15 -12.57 -5.72
N GLY A 162 -3.21 -13.42 -5.26
CA GLY A 162 -2.61 -13.31 -3.94
C GLY A 162 -1.93 -11.97 -3.70
N ILE A 163 -1.33 -11.36 -4.74
CA ILE A 163 -0.74 -10.03 -4.65
C ILE A 163 -1.83 -8.97 -4.54
N ILE A 164 -2.89 -9.03 -5.36
CA ILE A 164 -3.99 -8.06 -5.33
C ILE A 164 -4.73 -8.11 -3.98
N TYR A 165 -5.04 -9.31 -3.48
CA TYR A 165 -5.67 -9.49 -2.18
C TYR A 165 -4.75 -9.08 -1.02
N ALA A 166 -3.45 -9.39 -1.08
CA ALA A 166 -2.51 -8.93 -0.06
C ALA A 166 -2.39 -7.39 -0.03
N VAL A 167 -2.37 -6.74 -1.20
CA VAL A 167 -2.41 -5.28 -1.30
C VAL A 167 -3.71 -4.74 -0.69
N ALA A 168 -4.86 -5.33 -1.02
CA ALA A 168 -6.15 -4.92 -0.46
C ALA A 168 -6.17 -5.02 1.08
N ALA A 169 -5.72 -6.15 1.63
CA ALA A 169 -5.62 -6.35 3.08
C ALA A 169 -4.65 -5.36 3.73
N GLY A 170 -3.46 -5.15 3.13
CA GLY A 170 -2.46 -4.20 3.62
C GLY A 170 -2.97 -2.76 3.64
N LEU A 171 -3.73 -2.35 2.62
CA LEU A 171 -4.37 -1.03 2.57
C LEU A 171 -5.47 -0.89 3.63
N GLY A 172 -6.19 -1.97 3.95
CA GLY A 172 -7.14 -2.01 5.06
C GLY A 172 -6.46 -1.79 6.41
N VAL A 173 -5.36 -2.53 6.66
CA VAL A 173 -4.51 -2.36 7.85
C VAL A 173 -4.00 -0.92 7.96
N ALA A 174 -3.44 -0.38 6.87
CA ALA A 174 -2.92 0.98 6.82
C ALA A 174 -4.01 2.03 7.09
N THR A 175 -5.22 1.83 6.57
CA THR A 175 -6.34 2.77 6.81
C THR A 175 -6.67 2.87 8.28
N VAL A 176 -6.80 1.72 8.98
CA VAL A 176 -7.12 1.70 10.41
C VAL A 176 -6.00 2.33 11.24
N ASN A 177 -4.74 2.02 10.92
CA ASN A 177 -3.61 2.61 11.64
C ASN A 177 -3.53 4.13 11.45
N ASN A 178 -3.76 4.61 10.21
CA ASN A 178 -3.78 6.05 9.94
C ASN A 178 -4.95 6.77 10.61
N PHE A 179 -6.14 6.14 10.68
CA PHE A 179 -7.26 6.70 11.43
C PHE A 179 -6.97 6.77 12.93
N ALA A 180 -6.41 5.69 13.50
CA ALA A 180 -5.99 5.69 14.89
C ALA A 180 -4.96 6.80 15.18
N TYR A 181 -3.99 6.99 14.28
CA TYR A 181 -3.02 8.08 14.37
C TYR A 181 -3.69 9.45 14.40
N VAL A 182 -4.59 9.75 13.45
CA VAL A 182 -5.33 11.03 13.40
C VAL A 182 -6.13 11.26 14.68
N LEU A 183 -6.84 10.25 15.16
CA LEU A 183 -7.68 10.36 16.35
C LEU A 183 -6.84 10.56 17.63
N GLN A 184 -5.71 9.87 17.75
CA GLN A 184 -4.80 10.00 18.91
C GLN A 184 -4.15 11.39 18.99
N HIS A 185 -3.97 12.06 17.85
CA HIS A 185 -3.34 13.39 17.78
C HIS A 185 -4.35 14.54 17.67
N GLY A 186 -5.65 14.26 17.74
CA GLY A 186 -6.70 15.30 17.69
C GLY A 186 -6.92 15.93 16.31
N GLY A 187 -6.50 15.26 15.24
CA GLY A 187 -6.66 15.75 13.86
C GLY A 187 -5.34 15.82 13.08
N VAL A 188 -5.41 16.35 11.86
CA VAL A 188 -4.21 16.61 11.06
C VAL A 188 -3.52 17.89 11.50
N ASN A 189 -2.19 17.86 11.63
CA ASN A 189 -1.41 19.07 11.83
C ASN A 189 -1.02 19.66 10.47
N LEU A 190 -1.62 20.81 10.13
CA LEU A 190 -1.37 21.54 8.88
C LEU A 190 -0.40 22.71 9.05
N ASP A 191 -0.06 23.05 10.30
CA ASP A 191 0.84 24.16 10.62
C ASP A 191 2.31 23.71 10.66
N VAL A 192 2.61 22.51 10.15
CA VAL A 192 3.97 21.97 10.02
C VAL A 192 4.63 22.61 8.80
N GLY A 193 5.22 23.78 9.01
CA GLY A 193 6.10 24.49 8.09
C GLY A 193 7.17 25.26 8.82
#